data_AF-A0AAD9LED7-F1
#
_entry.id   AF-A0AAD9LED7-F1
#
_cell.length_a   1.000
_cell.length_b   1.000
_cell.length_c   1.000
_cell.angle_alpha   90.00
_cell.angle_beta   90.00
_cell.angle_gamma   90.00
#
_symmetry.space_group_name_H-M   'P 1'
#
loop_
_entity.id
_entity.type
_entity.pdbx_description
1 polymer ?
#
loop_
_entity_poly.entity_id
_entity_poly.type
_entity_poly.pdbx_seq_one_letter_code
_entity_poly.pdbx_strand_id
1 'polypeptide(L)'
;MTEREGASASEALGLGLDQPMPLCIPLVPESILKKRRTLEQVKAKRAAKAASDKVHRKKVRQIAFKSAEKYVKEYRQLEKQNVILRRQAKSTGNFFVPAEAKFAFVIRIRGIIGVSPKVRKILQLLRLRQIQNGVFIKLNKATINMLRLVEPFVTYGYPNLKVTRELIYKRGFGKVRGQRIPLTDNSVIEKSLGHVGIICIEDLIHEVFTVGEHFKQAANFLWPFQLSSPNGGYTKKLLHFAEGGDAGNRGAEINKFIKQCL
;
A
#
# COMPACT_ATOMS: atom_id res chain seq x y z
N MET A 1 -40.85 -83.82 -72.51
CA MET A 1 -39.69 -82.91 -72.66
C MET A 1 -39.66 -82.08 -71.39
N THR A 2 -38.95 -82.59 -70.37
CA THR A 2 -37.60 -82.13 -69.92
C THR A 2 -37.70 -80.83 -69.11
N GLU A 3 -37.23 -80.68 -67.88
CA GLU A 3 -36.54 -81.51 -66.88
C GLU A 3 -36.69 -80.80 -65.50
N ARG A 4 -36.82 -81.62 -64.45
CA ARG A 4 -36.28 -81.58 -63.06
C ARG A 4 -36.09 -80.29 -62.22
N GLU A 5 -36.69 -80.38 -61.03
CA GLU A 5 -36.13 -80.29 -59.66
C GLU A 5 -35.37 -79.03 -59.18
N GLY A 6 -35.77 -78.54 -57.98
CA GLY A 6 -34.97 -77.60 -57.20
C GLY A 6 -35.70 -77.06 -55.97
N ALA A 7 -35.35 -77.57 -54.80
CA ALA A 7 -36.00 -77.38 -53.51
C ALA A 7 -35.72 -76.03 -52.80
N SER A 8 -36.56 -75.79 -51.79
CA SER A 8 -36.24 -75.27 -50.44
C SER A 8 -36.66 -73.84 -50.07
N ALA A 9 -37.64 -73.85 -49.17
CA ALA A 9 -38.07 -72.89 -48.15
C ALA A 9 -37.28 -71.57 -47.95
N SER A 10 -37.90 -70.48 -48.37
CA SER A 10 -37.91 -69.18 -47.68
C SER A 10 -39.25 -69.09 -46.91
N GLU A 11 -39.41 -68.53 -45.72
CA GLU A 11 -38.68 -67.47 -45.03
C GLU A 11 -39.01 -67.60 -43.54
N ALA A 12 -37.97 -67.65 -42.71
CA ALA A 12 -38.11 -67.73 -41.26
C ALA A 12 -38.44 -66.36 -40.65
N LEU A 13 -39.44 -66.40 -39.78
CA LEU A 13 -39.69 -65.56 -38.61
C LEU A 13 -38.57 -64.56 -38.25
N GLY A 14 -38.97 -63.30 -38.13
CA GLY A 14 -38.11 -62.20 -37.72
C GLY A 14 -37.56 -62.31 -36.30
N LEU A 15 -36.53 -61.50 -36.04
CA LEU A 15 -36.24 -60.80 -34.78
C LEU A 15 -34.97 -59.94 -35.00
N GLY A 16 -35.07 -58.64 -34.70
CA GLY A 16 -33.93 -57.84 -34.23
C GLY A 16 -33.09 -57.10 -35.27
N LEU A 17 -33.57 -55.94 -35.73
CA LEU A 17 -32.68 -54.82 -36.07
C LEU A 17 -33.21 -53.56 -35.38
N ASP A 18 -32.66 -53.28 -34.19
CA ASP A 18 -32.73 -51.98 -33.53
C ASP A 18 -32.16 -50.92 -34.47
N GLN A 19 -33.04 -50.14 -35.12
CA GLN A 19 -32.63 -48.87 -35.70
C GLN A 19 -32.61 -47.84 -34.57
N PRO A 20 -31.47 -47.17 -34.29
CA PRO A 20 -31.47 -46.11 -33.29
C PRO A 20 -32.34 -44.96 -33.81
N MET A 21 -33.47 -44.75 -33.13
CA MET A 21 -34.32 -43.56 -33.28
C MET A 21 -33.43 -42.32 -33.27
N PRO A 22 -33.62 -41.34 -34.18
CA PRO A 22 -32.87 -40.09 -34.11
C PRO A 22 -33.24 -39.43 -32.78
N LEU A 23 -32.28 -39.41 -31.84
CA LEU A 23 -32.41 -38.70 -30.58
C LEU A 23 -32.90 -37.29 -30.90
N CYS A 24 -34.13 -36.96 -30.46
CA CYS A 24 -34.69 -35.64 -30.58
C CYS A 24 -33.77 -34.67 -29.85
N ILE A 25 -32.86 -34.02 -30.58
CA ILE A 25 -31.96 -33.02 -30.01
C ILE A 25 -32.88 -31.90 -29.53
N PRO A 26 -32.96 -31.63 -28.21
CA PRO A 26 -33.81 -30.54 -27.74
C PRO A 26 -33.33 -29.25 -28.42
N LEU A 27 -34.22 -28.60 -29.17
CA LEU A 27 -33.92 -27.37 -29.90
C LEU A 27 -33.53 -26.30 -28.86
N VAL A 28 -32.23 -26.10 -28.68
CA VAL A 28 -31.71 -25.16 -27.69
C VAL A 28 -32.11 -23.74 -28.13
N PRO A 29 -32.81 -22.98 -27.28
CA PRO A 29 -33.19 -21.61 -27.60
C PRO A 29 -31.97 -20.75 -28.00
N GLU A 30 -32.12 -19.90 -29.03
CA GLU A 30 -31.05 -19.02 -29.52
C GLU A 30 -30.44 -18.14 -28.41
N SER A 31 -31.25 -17.73 -27.44
CA SER A 31 -30.83 -16.94 -26.29
C SER A 31 -29.76 -17.65 -25.45
N ILE A 32 -29.86 -18.98 -25.30
CA ILE A 32 -28.89 -19.81 -24.58
C ILE A 32 -27.59 -19.90 -25.39
N LEU A 33 -27.67 -20.04 -26.72
CA LEU A 33 -26.49 -20.08 -27.59
C LEU A 33 -25.75 -18.73 -27.58
N LYS A 34 -26.47 -17.61 -27.65
CA LYS A 34 -25.88 -16.25 -27.52
C LYS A 34 -25.23 -16.07 -26.15
N LYS A 35 -25.87 -16.51 -25.06
CA LYS A 35 -25.31 -16.48 -23.70
C LYS A 35 -24.03 -17.33 -23.59
N ARG A 36 -24.02 -18.55 -24.12
CA ARG A 36 -22.82 -19.42 -24.15
C ARG A 36 -21.64 -18.75 -24.86
N ARG A 37 -21.86 -18.21 -26.07
CA ARG A 37 -20.84 -17.46 -26.82
C ARG A 37 -20.29 -16.27 -26.03
N THR A 38 -21.14 -15.46 -25.40
CA THR A 38 -20.68 -14.33 -24.58
C THR A 38 -19.87 -14.77 -23.36
N LEU A 39 -20.29 -15.85 -22.68
CA LEU A 39 -19.56 -16.40 -21.54
C LEU A 39 -18.20 -16.97 -21.94
N GLU A 40 -18.13 -17.68 -23.07
CA GLU A 40 -16.88 -18.19 -23.63
C GLU A 40 -15.93 -17.05 -23.99
N GLN A 41 -16.42 -16.00 -24.65
CA GLN A 41 -15.62 -14.80 -24.95
C GLN A 41 -15.12 -14.10 -23.68
N VAL A 42 -15.99 -13.94 -22.66
CA VAL A 42 -15.59 -13.34 -21.37
C VAL A 42 -14.58 -14.23 -20.65
N LYS A 43 -14.74 -15.56 -20.70
CA LYS A 43 -13.80 -16.52 -20.10
C LYS A 43 -12.45 -16.48 -20.81
N ALA A 44 -12.43 -16.46 -22.14
CA ALA A 44 -11.21 -16.35 -22.94
C ALA A 44 -10.48 -15.02 -22.67
N LYS A 45 -11.20 -13.89 -22.65
CA LYS A 45 -10.64 -12.57 -22.30
C LYS A 45 -10.07 -12.54 -20.88
N ARG A 46 -10.78 -13.13 -19.91
CA ARG A 46 -10.29 -13.25 -18.52
C ARG A 46 -9.05 -14.13 -18.42
N ALA A 47 -9.00 -15.25 -19.15
CA ALA A 47 -7.85 -16.15 -19.17
C ALA A 47 -6.61 -15.47 -19.79
N ALA A 48 -6.79 -14.78 -20.91
CA ALA A 48 -5.72 -14.01 -21.56
C ALA A 48 -5.17 -12.92 -20.63
N LYS A 49 -6.07 -12.16 -19.96
CA LYS A 49 -5.68 -11.14 -18.99
C LYS A 49 -4.96 -11.73 -17.77
N ALA A 50 -5.45 -12.85 -17.24
CA ALA A 50 -4.80 -13.52 -16.11
C ALA A 50 -3.37 -14.00 -16.47
N ALA A 51 -3.17 -14.47 -17.71
CA ALA A 51 -1.86 -14.85 -18.22
C ALA A 51 -0.93 -13.64 -18.35
N SER A 52 -1.39 -12.53 -18.94
CA SER A 52 -0.59 -11.29 -19.02
C SER A 52 -0.25 -10.73 -17.64
N ASP A 53 -1.21 -10.72 -16.72
CA ASP A 53 -1.03 -10.23 -15.35
C ASP A 53 -0.06 -11.12 -14.56
N LYS A 54 0.00 -12.43 -14.85
CA LYS A 54 0.99 -13.35 -14.26
C LYS A 54 2.41 -13.01 -14.73
N VAL A 55 2.59 -12.75 -16.02
CA VAL A 55 3.90 -12.35 -16.58
C VAL A 55 4.32 -10.99 -16.01
N HIS A 56 3.40 -10.02 -15.98
CA HIS A 56 3.65 -8.68 -15.42
C HIS A 56 4.06 -8.74 -13.95
N ARG A 57 3.31 -9.47 -13.11
CA ARG A 57 3.64 -9.64 -11.69
C ARG A 57 5.02 -10.24 -11.45
N LYS A 58 5.46 -11.18 -12.29
CA LYS A 58 6.82 -11.73 -12.20
C LYS A 58 7.88 -10.66 -12.46
N LYS A 59 7.70 -9.83 -13.50
CA LYS A 59 8.61 -8.73 -13.82
C LYS A 59 8.66 -7.69 -12.70
N VAL A 60 7.49 -7.24 -12.23
CA VAL A 60 7.39 -6.26 -11.12
C VAL A 60 8.05 -6.79 -9.85
N ARG A 61 7.87 -8.07 -9.52
CA ARG A 61 8.52 -8.68 -8.36
C ARG A 61 10.05 -8.66 -8.45
N GLN A 62 10.61 -8.93 -9.64
CA GLN A 62 12.06 -8.85 -9.85
C GLN A 62 12.58 -7.42 -9.72
N ILE A 63 11.85 -6.44 -10.26
CA ILE A 63 12.20 -5.01 -10.14
C ILE A 63 12.14 -4.56 -8.68
N ALA A 64 11.08 -4.92 -7.96
CA ALA A 64 10.91 -4.59 -6.55
C ALA A 64 12.03 -5.19 -5.68
N PHE A 65 12.44 -6.43 -5.96
CA PHE A 65 13.53 -7.08 -5.23
C PHE A 65 14.88 -6.37 -5.43
N LYS A 66 15.23 -6.06 -6.68
CA LYS A 66 16.47 -5.33 -7.01
C LYS A 66 16.47 -3.91 -6.40
N SER A 67 15.32 -3.24 -6.41
CA SER A 67 15.17 -1.90 -5.83
C SER A 67 15.31 -1.94 -4.30
N ALA A 68 14.69 -2.92 -3.64
CA ALA A 68 14.85 -3.12 -2.20
C ALA A 68 16.31 -3.40 -1.80
N GLU A 69 17.02 -4.22 -2.56
CA GLU A 69 18.46 -4.48 -2.32
C GLU A 69 19.29 -3.20 -2.42
N LYS A 70 19.04 -2.40 -3.48
CA LYS A 70 19.69 -1.09 -3.67
C LYS A 70 19.46 -0.18 -2.48
N TYR A 71 18.23 -0.01 -2.02
CA TYR A 71 17.92 0.88 -0.89
C TYR A 71 18.53 0.41 0.42
N VAL A 72 18.51 -0.90 0.69
CA VAL A 72 19.18 -1.45 1.89
C VAL A 72 20.68 -1.16 1.87
N LYS A 73 21.33 -1.30 0.70
CA LYS A 73 22.74 -0.96 0.54
C LYS A 73 22.98 0.53 0.79
N GLU A 74 22.15 1.40 0.22
CA GLU A 74 22.21 2.85 0.39
C GLU A 74 22.06 3.27 1.86
N TYR A 75 21.05 2.76 2.57
CA TYR A 75 20.85 3.09 3.99
C TYR A 75 22.02 2.65 4.86
N ARG A 76 22.56 1.45 4.62
CA ARG A 76 23.75 0.96 5.34
C ARG A 76 24.98 1.81 5.04
N GLN A 77 25.13 2.29 3.81
CA GLN A 77 26.22 3.19 3.43
C GLN A 77 26.09 4.54 4.13
N LEU A 78 24.89 5.14 4.15
CA LEU A 78 24.63 6.40 4.85
C LEU A 78 24.90 6.30 6.35
N GLU A 79 24.46 5.22 7.01
CA GLU A 79 24.75 4.99 8.43
C GLU A 79 26.26 4.86 8.69
N LYS A 80 26.98 4.09 7.87
CA LYS A 80 28.44 3.94 7.97
C LYS A 80 29.17 5.26 7.74
N GLN A 81 28.79 6.01 6.71
CA GLN A 81 29.38 7.31 6.40
C GLN A 81 29.22 8.29 7.55
N ASN A 82 28.03 8.39 8.14
CA ASN A 82 27.79 9.24 9.32
C ASN A 82 28.69 8.87 10.51
N VAL A 83 28.94 7.57 10.73
CA VAL A 83 29.86 7.11 11.79
C VAL A 83 31.31 7.45 11.46
N ILE A 84 31.74 7.24 10.22
CA ILE A 84 33.11 7.54 9.76
C ILE A 84 33.40 9.04 9.90
N LEU A 85 32.50 9.90 9.42
CA LEU A 85 32.64 11.36 9.51
C LEU A 85 32.73 11.85 10.96
N ARG A 86 31.91 11.28 11.86
CA ARG A 86 31.99 11.57 13.30
C ARG A 86 33.35 11.19 13.89
N ARG A 87 33.90 10.02 13.52
CA ARG A 87 35.21 9.56 14.01
C ARG A 87 36.35 10.41 13.46
N GLN A 88 36.30 10.77 12.18
CA GLN A 88 37.29 11.63 11.52
C GLN A 88 37.30 13.03 12.13
N ALA A 89 36.12 13.63 12.35
CA ALA A 89 36.01 14.92 13.03
C ALA A 89 36.62 14.84 14.44
N LYS A 90 36.27 13.81 15.23
CA LYS A 90 36.85 13.60 16.56
C LYS A 90 38.38 13.42 16.52
N SER A 91 38.90 12.69 15.54
CA SER A 91 40.36 12.48 15.38
C SER A 91 41.11 13.75 15.00
N THR A 92 40.48 14.67 14.28
CA THR A 92 41.07 15.95 13.86
C THR A 92 40.84 17.06 14.89
N GLY A 93 40.12 16.79 15.99
CA GLY A 93 39.74 17.80 16.99
C GLY A 93 38.55 18.69 16.56
N ASN A 94 37.92 18.38 15.42
CA ASN A 94 36.77 19.13 14.89
C ASN A 94 35.43 18.52 15.34
N PHE A 95 34.35 19.30 15.24
CA PHE A 95 32.99 18.84 15.55
C PHE A 95 32.20 18.52 14.27
N PHE A 96 31.57 17.35 14.23
CA PHE A 96 30.66 16.97 13.15
C PHE A 96 29.21 17.25 13.54
N VAL A 97 28.58 18.20 12.85
CA VAL A 97 27.14 18.48 12.98
C VAL A 97 26.38 17.67 11.92
N PRO A 98 25.48 16.75 12.32
CA PRO A 98 24.70 15.98 11.36
C PRO A 98 23.70 16.88 10.62
N ALA A 99 23.33 16.49 9.41
CA ALA A 99 22.32 17.19 8.63
C ALA A 99 20.97 17.24 9.37
N GLU A 100 20.27 18.37 9.26
CA GLU A 100 18.93 18.53 9.81
C GLU A 100 17.93 17.55 9.17
N ALA A 101 16.91 17.17 9.94
CA ALA A 101 15.88 16.26 9.46
C ALA A 101 15.03 16.93 8.36
N LYS A 102 14.78 16.18 7.27
CA LYS A 102 14.03 16.67 6.10
C LYS A 102 12.51 16.51 6.22
N PHE A 103 12.05 15.61 7.08
CA PHE A 103 10.62 15.34 7.31
C PHE A 103 10.34 15.04 8.77
N ALA A 104 9.07 15.18 9.16
CA ALA A 104 8.57 14.84 10.49
C ALA A 104 7.33 13.95 10.39
N PHE A 105 7.11 13.17 11.43
CA PHE A 105 5.84 12.49 11.67
C PHE A 105 5.08 13.24 12.77
N VAL A 106 3.83 13.60 12.47
CA VAL A 106 3.01 14.43 13.35
C VAL A 106 1.78 13.66 13.76
N ILE A 107 1.54 13.57 15.06
CA ILE A 107 0.42 12.86 15.67
C ILE A 107 -0.44 13.86 16.45
N ARG A 108 -1.74 13.79 16.27
CA ARG A 108 -2.68 14.60 17.06
C ARG A 108 -2.95 13.97 18.42
N ILE A 109 -2.67 14.69 19.51
CA ILE A 109 -2.83 14.19 20.89
C ILE A 109 -4.09 14.74 21.59
N ARG A 110 -4.58 15.91 21.18
CA ARG A 110 -5.74 16.57 21.77
C ARG A 110 -6.99 16.51 20.89
N GLY A 111 -8.15 16.54 21.55
CA GLY A 111 -9.48 16.50 20.93
C GLY A 111 -9.88 17.75 20.14
N ILE A 112 -11.14 17.78 19.72
CA ILE A 112 -11.75 18.86 18.90
C ILE A 112 -12.40 19.98 19.72
N ILE A 113 -12.68 19.73 20.99
CA ILE A 113 -13.38 20.67 21.89
C ILE A 113 -12.41 21.78 22.30
N GLY A 114 -12.88 23.03 22.31
CA GLY A 114 -12.10 24.19 22.73
C GLY A 114 -10.95 24.59 21.79
N VAL A 115 -10.93 24.08 20.55
CA VAL A 115 -9.89 24.43 19.56
C VAL A 115 -10.27 25.72 18.83
N SER A 116 -9.38 26.72 18.88
CA SER A 116 -9.56 27.99 18.16
C SER A 116 -9.72 27.78 16.65
N PRO A 117 -10.50 28.62 15.94
CA PRO A 117 -10.75 28.44 14.50
C PRO A 117 -9.47 28.39 13.66
N LYS A 118 -8.46 29.20 14.01
CA LYS A 118 -7.15 29.25 13.33
C LYS A 118 -6.41 27.91 13.44
N VAL A 119 -6.28 27.38 14.65
CA VAL A 119 -5.64 26.07 14.91
C VAL A 119 -6.42 24.95 14.24
N ARG A 120 -7.75 24.99 14.33
CA ARG A 120 -8.64 24.01 13.69
C ARG A 120 -8.40 23.94 12.19
N LYS A 121 -8.27 25.09 11.53
CA LYS A 121 -8.00 25.15 10.08
C LYS A 121 -6.62 24.56 9.74
N ILE A 122 -5.59 24.87 10.53
CA ILE A 122 -4.25 24.30 10.32
C ILE A 122 -4.26 22.78 10.47
N LEU A 123 -4.90 22.24 11.51
CA LEU A 123 -5.04 20.78 11.70
C LEU A 123 -5.79 20.12 10.54
N GLN A 124 -6.81 20.79 9.98
CA GLN A 124 -7.51 20.31 8.78
C GLN A 124 -6.60 20.28 7.54
N LEU A 125 -5.76 21.30 7.34
CA LEU A 125 -4.78 21.33 6.23
C LEU A 125 -3.74 20.20 6.36
N LEU A 126 -3.30 19.93 7.58
CA LEU A 126 -2.40 18.80 7.88
C LEU A 126 -3.10 17.43 7.81
N ARG A 127 -4.42 17.40 7.60
CA ARG A 127 -5.27 16.18 7.58
C ARG A 127 -5.43 15.49 8.96
N LEU A 128 -5.12 16.19 10.05
CA LEU A 128 -5.21 15.72 11.43
C LEU A 128 -6.60 15.99 12.03
N ARG A 129 -7.63 15.29 11.54
CA ARG A 129 -9.03 15.52 11.93
C ARG A 129 -9.45 14.88 13.25
N GLN A 130 -8.94 13.69 13.56
CA GLN A 130 -9.27 12.92 14.77
C GLN A 130 -8.04 12.81 15.68
N ILE A 131 -8.26 12.47 16.95
CA ILE A 131 -7.19 12.14 17.90
C ILE A 131 -6.44 10.90 17.37
N GLN A 132 -5.15 10.80 17.64
CA GLN A 132 -4.26 9.71 17.24
C GLN A 132 -4.13 9.51 15.72
N ASN A 133 -4.59 10.48 14.93
CA ASN A 133 -4.22 10.54 13.52
C ASN A 133 -2.74 10.95 13.40
N GLY A 134 -2.01 10.23 12.56
CA GLY A 134 -0.61 10.47 12.22
C GLY A 134 -0.44 10.81 10.74
N VAL A 135 0.43 11.76 10.40
CA VAL A 135 0.74 12.14 9.01
C VAL A 135 2.24 12.45 8.86
N PHE A 136 2.83 12.03 7.73
CA PHE A 136 4.16 12.47 7.32
C PHE A 136 4.09 13.88 6.68
N ILE A 137 4.96 14.78 7.12
CA ILE A 137 5.05 16.16 6.63
C ILE A 137 6.51 16.46 6.27
N LYS A 138 6.72 17.06 5.09
CA LYS A 138 8.01 17.65 4.71
C LYS A 138 8.30 18.89 5.55
N LEU A 139 9.51 18.99 6.06
CA LEU A 139 9.95 20.13 6.87
C LEU A 139 10.45 21.24 5.96
N ASN A 140 9.66 22.31 5.89
CA ASN A 140 9.97 23.58 5.23
C ASN A 140 9.74 24.69 6.25
N LYS A 141 10.31 25.89 6.04
CA LYS A 141 10.10 27.03 6.94
C LYS A 141 8.60 27.31 7.20
N ALA A 142 7.77 27.21 6.17
CA ALA A 142 6.33 27.37 6.28
C ALA A 142 5.66 26.30 7.15
N THR A 143 6.00 25.01 6.96
CA THR A 143 5.39 23.91 7.74
C THR A 143 5.84 23.95 9.19
N ILE A 144 7.08 24.34 9.47
CA ILE A 144 7.58 24.57 10.84
C ILE A 144 6.78 25.68 11.53
N ASN A 145 6.52 26.80 10.86
CA ASN A 145 5.70 27.87 11.41
C ASN A 145 4.25 27.42 11.66
N MET A 146 3.68 26.60 10.77
CA MET A 146 2.37 25.98 11.00
C MET A 146 2.38 25.05 12.22
N LEU A 147 3.43 24.24 12.39
CA LEU A 147 3.57 23.31 13.52
C LEU A 147 3.69 24.05 14.85
N ARG A 148 4.43 25.15 14.92
CA ARG A 148 4.54 26.02 16.11
C ARG A 148 3.16 26.54 16.56
N LEU A 149 2.27 26.87 15.63
CA LEU A 149 0.92 27.34 15.97
C LEU A 149 0.00 26.25 16.52
N VAL A 150 0.24 24.98 16.14
CA VAL A 150 -0.58 23.83 16.58
C VAL A 150 0.11 22.98 17.64
N GLU A 151 1.29 23.39 18.07
CA GLU A 151 2.18 22.69 19.00
C GLU A 151 1.48 22.12 20.24
N PRO A 152 0.59 22.84 20.96
CA PRO A 152 -0.09 22.27 22.12
C PRO A 152 -1.10 21.15 21.81
N PHE A 153 -1.44 20.92 20.53
CA PHE A 153 -2.42 19.91 20.10
C PHE A 153 -1.78 18.68 19.44
N VAL A 154 -0.50 18.78 19.07
CA VAL A 154 0.21 17.74 18.33
C VAL A 154 1.50 17.36 19.06
N THR A 155 1.92 16.12 18.86
CA THR A 155 3.29 15.69 19.14
C THR A 155 3.94 15.35 17.81
N TYR A 156 5.19 15.78 17.61
CA TYR A 156 5.92 15.47 16.39
C TYR A 156 7.39 15.21 16.66
N GLY A 157 8.04 14.60 15.67
CA GLY A 157 9.48 14.41 15.69
C GLY A 157 9.97 13.74 14.42
N TYR A 158 11.20 13.26 14.47
CA TYR A 158 11.91 12.71 13.32
C TYR A 158 11.91 11.17 13.38
N PRO A 159 11.10 10.50 12.55
CA PRO A 159 11.00 9.04 12.59
C PRO A 159 12.23 8.38 11.94
N ASN A 160 12.65 7.26 12.50
CA ASN A 160 13.69 6.41 11.92
C ASN A 160 13.14 5.59 10.75
N LEU A 161 14.03 5.03 9.93
CA LEU A 161 13.66 4.13 8.83
C LEU A 161 12.81 2.94 9.32
N LYS A 162 13.20 2.33 10.45
CA LYS A 162 12.45 1.22 11.06
C LYS A 162 11.01 1.59 11.41
N VAL A 163 10.82 2.75 12.03
CA VAL A 163 9.49 3.21 12.47
C VAL A 163 8.63 3.62 11.28
N THR A 164 9.22 4.29 10.29
CA THR A 164 8.57 4.64 9.02
C THR A 164 8.09 3.38 8.29
N ARG A 165 8.93 2.35 8.24
CA ARG A 165 8.61 1.03 7.70
C ARG A 165 7.44 0.38 8.45
N GLU A 166 7.52 0.31 9.77
CA GLU A 166 6.46 -0.31 10.61
C GLU A 166 5.11 0.42 10.46
N LEU A 167 5.10 1.75 10.38
CA LEU A 167 3.89 2.54 10.14
C LEU A 167 3.22 2.17 8.81
N ILE A 168 4.00 2.13 7.72
CA ILE A 168 3.45 1.84 6.39
C ILE A 168 2.98 0.38 6.30
N TYR A 169 3.75 -0.59 6.83
CA TYR A 169 3.33 -1.99 6.78
C TYR A 169 2.14 -2.32 7.69
N LYS A 170 2.09 -1.79 8.93
CA LYS A 170 1.04 -2.15 9.90
C LYS A 170 -0.22 -1.29 9.79
N ARG A 171 -0.05 0.01 9.50
CA ARG A 171 -1.12 1.02 9.56
C ARG A 171 -1.32 1.74 8.22
N GLY A 172 -0.63 1.34 7.16
CA GLY A 172 -0.69 1.98 5.84
C GLY A 172 -1.98 1.69 5.09
N PHE A 173 -2.67 2.76 4.70
CA PHE A 173 -3.80 2.72 3.79
C PHE A 173 -3.55 3.70 2.63
N GLY A 174 -3.87 3.29 1.42
CA GLY A 174 -3.86 4.12 0.23
C GLY A 174 -5.20 4.82 0.02
N LYS A 175 -5.15 6.09 -0.42
CA LYS A 175 -6.29 6.86 -0.89
C LYS A 175 -6.45 6.64 -2.39
N VAL A 176 -7.36 5.75 -2.78
CA VAL A 176 -7.65 5.43 -4.18
C VAL A 176 -9.04 5.91 -4.52
N ARG A 177 -9.17 6.89 -5.43
CA ARG A 177 -10.46 7.49 -5.84
C ARG A 177 -11.35 7.91 -4.65
N GLY A 178 -10.72 8.42 -3.57
CA GLY A 178 -11.42 8.85 -2.35
C GLY A 178 -11.74 7.72 -1.36
N GLN A 179 -11.51 6.46 -1.71
CA GLN A 179 -11.68 5.32 -0.83
C GLN A 179 -10.39 5.01 -0.07
N ARG A 180 -10.55 4.48 1.15
CA ARG A 180 -9.45 4.03 2.00
C ARG A 180 -9.25 2.52 1.79
N ILE A 181 -8.15 2.15 1.14
CA ILE A 181 -7.83 0.75 0.79
C ILE A 181 -6.56 0.31 1.53
N PRO A 182 -6.54 -0.87 2.18
CA PRO A 182 -5.33 -1.37 2.84
C PRO A 182 -4.23 -1.69 1.82
N LEU A 183 -2.97 -1.45 2.20
CA LEU A 183 -1.81 -1.73 1.34
C LEU A 183 -1.36 -3.20 1.48
N THR A 184 -2.18 -4.14 1.00
CA THR A 184 -1.84 -5.57 0.98
C THR A 184 -0.98 -5.95 -0.22
N ASP A 185 -1.28 -5.36 -1.38
CA ASP A 185 -0.65 -5.71 -2.66
C ASP A 185 0.01 -4.50 -3.32
N ASN A 186 1.19 -4.71 -3.90
CA ASN A 186 1.91 -3.68 -4.66
C ASN A 186 1.10 -3.14 -5.84
N SER A 187 0.12 -3.90 -6.35
CA SER A 187 -0.76 -3.47 -7.43
C SER A 187 -1.59 -2.23 -7.08
N VAL A 188 -1.87 -1.96 -5.81
CA VAL A 188 -2.60 -0.76 -5.37
C VAL A 188 -1.72 0.48 -5.54
N ILE A 189 -0.43 0.36 -5.22
CA ILE A 189 0.57 1.41 -5.33
C ILE A 189 0.87 1.68 -6.80
N GLU A 190 1.19 0.63 -7.56
CA GLU A 190 1.53 0.73 -8.99
C GLU A 190 0.41 1.41 -9.80
N LYS A 191 -0.86 1.07 -9.55
CA LYS A 191 -1.99 1.72 -10.24
C LYS A 191 -2.12 3.21 -9.93
N SER A 192 -1.71 3.63 -8.75
CA SER A 192 -1.90 5.01 -8.25
C SER A 192 -0.68 5.89 -8.51
N LEU A 193 0.52 5.35 -8.34
CA LEU A 193 1.80 6.06 -8.36
C LEU A 193 2.77 5.53 -9.43
N GLY A 194 2.38 4.55 -10.26
CA GLY A 194 3.26 3.98 -11.29
C GLY A 194 3.73 4.99 -12.34
N HIS A 195 2.94 6.05 -12.60
CA HIS A 195 3.33 7.15 -13.49
C HIS A 195 4.52 7.98 -12.95
N VAL A 196 4.79 7.87 -11.65
CA VAL A 196 5.84 8.58 -10.91
C VAL A 196 7.08 7.70 -10.75
N GLY A 197 6.99 6.42 -11.12
CA GLY A 197 8.06 5.43 -10.90
C GLY A 197 8.02 4.77 -9.52
N ILE A 198 6.97 4.99 -8.70
CA ILE A 198 6.79 4.30 -7.41
C ILE A 198 5.94 3.05 -7.65
N ILE A 199 6.55 1.87 -7.58
CA ILE A 199 5.92 0.61 -7.96
C ILE A 199 5.61 -0.25 -6.73
N CYS A 200 6.53 -0.29 -5.77
CA CYS A 200 6.41 -1.13 -4.57
C CYS A 200 6.34 -0.34 -3.26
N ILE A 201 6.02 -1.05 -2.17
CA ILE A 201 6.00 -0.48 -0.82
C ILE A 201 7.37 0.06 -0.41
N GLU A 202 8.47 -0.61 -0.79
CA GLU A 202 9.81 -0.17 -0.42
C GLU A 202 10.21 1.13 -1.15
N ASP A 203 9.81 1.31 -2.41
CA ASP A 203 9.96 2.58 -3.14
C ASP A 203 9.19 3.70 -2.42
N LEU A 204 7.97 3.41 -1.95
CA LEU A 204 7.16 4.37 -1.19
C LEU A 204 7.82 4.75 0.14
N ILE A 205 8.37 3.78 0.87
CA ILE A 205 9.11 4.03 2.12
C ILE A 205 10.36 4.89 1.82
N HIS A 206 11.08 4.56 0.75
CA HIS A 206 12.27 5.29 0.34
C HIS A 206 11.95 6.74 0.02
N GLU A 207 10.94 6.98 -0.81
CA GLU A 207 10.50 8.32 -1.20
C GLU A 207 10.10 9.17 0.02
N VAL A 208 9.42 8.57 1.01
CA VAL A 208 9.04 9.24 2.25
C VAL A 208 10.27 9.54 3.12
N PHE A 209 11.20 8.61 3.25
CA PHE A 209 12.35 8.74 4.15
C PHE A 209 13.42 9.71 3.61
N THR A 210 13.74 9.63 2.32
CA THR A 210 14.74 10.51 1.69
C THR A 210 14.18 11.89 1.35
N VAL A 211 12.85 12.01 1.32
CA VAL A 211 12.11 13.21 0.87
C VAL A 211 12.45 13.51 -0.59
N GLY A 212 12.14 12.56 -1.46
CA GLY A 212 12.35 12.69 -2.90
C GLY A 212 11.46 13.76 -3.55
N GLU A 213 11.59 13.89 -4.86
CA GLU A 213 10.88 14.90 -5.66
C GLU A 213 9.35 14.74 -5.58
N HIS A 214 8.89 13.51 -5.45
CA HIS A 214 7.48 13.13 -5.48
C HIS A 214 6.90 12.86 -4.09
N PHE A 215 7.58 13.30 -3.02
CA PHE A 215 7.11 13.19 -1.63
C PHE A 215 5.67 13.69 -1.45
N LYS A 216 5.29 14.79 -2.12
CA LYS A 216 3.93 15.35 -2.01
C LYS A 216 2.86 14.36 -2.51
N GLN A 217 3.15 13.63 -3.58
CA GLN A 217 2.24 12.66 -4.18
C GLN A 217 2.17 11.40 -3.31
N ALA A 218 3.31 10.89 -2.84
CA ALA A 218 3.41 9.78 -1.90
C ALA A 218 2.66 10.07 -0.58
N ALA A 219 2.89 11.24 0.02
CA ALA A 219 2.23 11.64 1.27
C ALA A 219 0.71 11.84 1.09
N ASN A 220 0.24 12.33 -0.06
CA ASN A 220 -1.18 12.49 -0.34
C ASN A 220 -1.87 11.14 -0.63
N PHE A 221 -1.15 10.21 -1.28
CA PHE A 221 -1.60 8.84 -1.48
C PHE A 221 -1.81 8.12 -0.14
N LEU A 222 -0.90 8.29 0.82
CA LEU A 222 -1.09 7.76 2.16
C LEU A 222 -2.27 8.46 2.85
N TRP A 223 -3.27 7.66 3.24
CA TRP A 223 -4.33 8.10 4.13
C TRP A 223 -3.72 8.41 5.52
N PRO A 224 -4.21 9.42 6.26
CA PRO A 224 -3.76 9.65 7.63
C PRO A 224 -3.78 8.37 8.47
N PHE A 225 -2.65 8.04 9.07
CA PHE A 225 -2.50 6.83 9.88
C PHE A 225 -3.42 6.92 11.08
N GLN A 226 -4.27 5.92 11.28
CA GLN A 226 -5.05 5.79 12.50
C GLN A 226 -4.26 4.94 13.48
N LEU A 227 -3.70 5.59 14.50
CA LEU A 227 -2.92 4.95 15.54
C LEU A 227 -3.79 4.59 16.74
N SER A 228 -3.32 3.67 17.56
CA SER A 228 -3.92 3.37 18.85
C SER A 228 -3.47 4.37 19.92
N SER A 229 -4.11 4.32 21.09
CA SER A 229 -3.58 4.99 22.27
C SER A 229 -2.21 4.43 22.65
N PRO A 230 -1.27 5.27 23.12
CA PRO A 230 0.04 4.80 23.53
C PRO A 230 -0.09 3.81 24.69
N ASN A 231 0.55 2.65 24.56
CA ASN A 231 0.73 1.71 25.65
C ASN A 231 1.56 2.37 26.77
N GLY A 232 0.98 2.48 27.97
CA GLY A 232 1.53 3.25 29.09
C GLY A 232 0.92 4.65 29.26
N GLY A 233 0.02 5.06 28.37
CA GLY A 233 -0.71 6.32 28.48
C GLY A 233 0.12 7.54 28.10
N TYR A 234 -0.40 8.71 28.49
CA TYR A 234 0.26 10.00 28.32
C TYR A 234 0.73 10.47 29.70
N THR A 235 1.90 11.08 29.79
CA THR A 235 2.36 11.72 31.04
C THR A 235 1.53 12.96 31.32
N LYS A 236 1.63 13.97 30.45
CA LYS A 236 0.89 15.25 30.59
C LYS A 236 0.64 15.84 29.20
N LYS A 237 -0.57 15.65 28.68
CA LYS A 237 -0.99 16.11 27.33
C LYS A 237 -0.90 17.62 27.09
N LEU A 238 -0.98 18.42 28.15
CA LEU A 238 -1.07 19.88 28.05
C LEU A 238 0.29 20.56 28.06
N LEU A 239 1.30 19.94 28.66
CA LEU A 239 2.63 20.51 28.80
C LEU A 239 3.48 20.18 27.58
N HIS A 240 4.46 21.04 27.31
CA HIS A 240 5.44 20.80 26.26
C HIS A 240 6.40 19.68 26.66
N PHE A 241 6.96 18.97 25.68
CA PHE A 241 7.87 17.85 25.93
C PHE A 241 9.11 18.24 26.74
N ALA A 242 9.64 19.45 26.53
CA ALA A 242 10.77 19.98 27.31
C ALA A 242 10.47 20.16 28.80
N GLU A 243 9.19 20.29 29.17
CA GLU A 243 8.72 20.44 30.55
C GLU A 243 8.28 19.09 31.16
N GLY A 244 8.58 17.97 30.48
CA GLY A 244 8.12 16.63 30.86
C GLY A 244 6.70 16.30 30.41
N GLY A 245 6.13 17.09 29.50
CA GLY A 245 4.83 16.83 28.88
C GLY A 245 4.89 15.98 27.62
N ASP A 246 3.80 16.00 26.85
CA ASP A 246 3.64 15.21 25.64
C ASP A 246 3.54 16.05 24.35
N ALA A 247 3.30 17.35 24.46
CA ALA A 247 3.06 18.23 23.32
C ALA A 247 4.37 18.73 22.68
N GLY A 248 4.31 19.04 21.38
CA GLY A 248 5.41 19.65 20.63
C GLY A 248 6.48 18.69 20.12
N ASN A 249 7.68 19.22 19.94
CA ASN A 249 8.77 18.50 19.28
C ASN A 249 9.53 17.58 20.24
N ARG A 250 9.53 16.27 19.96
CA ARG A 250 10.28 15.26 20.71
C ARG A 250 11.60 14.84 20.05
N GLY A 251 11.92 15.41 18.88
CA GLY A 251 13.11 15.03 18.11
C GLY A 251 13.12 13.52 17.80
N ALA A 252 14.19 12.83 18.21
CA ALA A 252 14.35 11.39 17.99
C ALA A 252 13.54 10.52 18.96
N GLU A 253 13.04 11.07 20.08
CA GLU A 253 12.29 10.30 21.09
C GLU A 253 10.89 9.92 20.61
N ILE A 254 10.39 10.58 19.54
CA ILE A 254 9.13 10.21 18.88
C ILE A 254 9.12 8.74 18.45
N ASN A 255 10.29 8.16 18.16
CA ASN A 255 10.41 6.76 17.76
C ASN A 255 9.95 5.79 18.85
N LYS A 256 10.18 6.12 20.12
CA LYS A 256 9.69 5.33 21.26
C LYS A 256 8.16 5.48 21.38
N PHE A 257 7.67 6.70 21.25
CA PHE A 257 6.24 7.00 21.32
C PHE A 257 5.43 6.33 20.20
N ILE A 258 5.91 6.37 18.96
CA ILE A 258 5.22 5.70 17.84
C ILE A 258 5.13 4.20 18.07
N LYS A 259 6.19 3.56 18.58
CA LYS A 259 6.16 2.11 18.91
C LYS A 259 5.12 1.77 19.97
N GLN A 260 4.83 2.68 20.90
CA GLN A 260 3.75 2.49 21.88
C GLN A 260 2.36 2.63 21.26
N CYS A 261 2.23 3.36 20.15
CA CYS A 261 0.96 3.61 19.46
C CYS A 261 0.67 2.62 18.31
N LEU A 262 1.66 1.80 17.93
CA LEU A 262 1.60 0.83 16.83
C LEU A 262 1.00 -0.49 17.28
#